data_AF-A0AAT9HQQ9-F1
#
_entry.id   AF-A0AAT9HQQ9-F1
#
_cell.length_a   1.000
_cell.length_b   1.000
_cell.length_c   1.000
_cell.angle_alpha   90.00
_cell.angle_beta   90.00
_cell.angle_gamma   90.00
#
_symmetry.space_group_name_H-M   'P 1'
#
loop_
_entity.id
_entity.type
_entity.pdbx_description
1 polymer ?
#
loop_
_entity_poly.entity_id
_entity_poly.type
_entity_poly.pdbx_seq_one_letter_code
_entity_poly.pdbx_strand_id
1 'polypeptide(L)'
;MPEFEEAYYDYCRYFNASKAEQAERYGADFGSLILFQGHSRLDAYAAVRTGDRKLAERAWQKFYDSDGYKESAPWKTEKISGPTALVAGSEATWVSTNDTALYGLAAIELLSLLGDRMP
;
A
#
# COMPACT_ATOMS: atom_id res chain seq x y z
N MET A 1 -20.86 -16.78 -1.57
CA MET A 1 -21.32 -16.63 -0.18
C MET A 1 -21.52 -15.15 0.05
N PRO A 2 -22.75 -14.61 -0.15
CA PRO A 2 -22.97 -13.16 -0.24
C PRO A 2 -22.50 -12.37 1.00
N GLU A 3 -22.79 -12.89 2.20
CA GLU A 3 -22.44 -12.22 3.46
C GLU A 3 -20.92 -12.15 3.69
N PHE A 4 -20.18 -13.18 3.27
CA PHE A 4 -18.72 -13.18 3.33
C PHE A 4 -18.13 -12.12 2.39
N GLU A 5 -18.66 -12.06 1.17
CA GLU A 5 -18.24 -11.10 0.17
C GLU A 5 -18.46 -9.66 0.63
N GLU A 6 -19.64 -9.36 1.19
CA GLU A 6 -19.95 -8.05 1.77
C GLU A 6 -18.99 -7.69 2.91
N ALA A 7 -18.75 -8.61 3.85
CA ALA A 7 -17.82 -8.37 4.96
C ALA A 7 -16.38 -8.10 4.46
N TYR A 8 -15.94 -8.83 3.43
CA TYR A 8 -14.62 -8.61 2.83
C TYR A 8 -14.54 -7.26 2.12
N TYR A 9 -15.57 -6.84 1.38
CA TYR A 9 -15.58 -5.51 0.76
C TYR A 9 -15.60 -4.38 1.78
N ASP A 10 -16.33 -4.56 2.87
CA ASP A 10 -16.38 -3.60 3.97
C ASP A 10 -14.97 -3.42 4.56
N TYR A 11 -14.25 -4.51 4.84
CA TYR A 11 -12.85 -4.44 5.24
C TYR A 11 -11.98 -3.70 4.21
N CYS A 12 -12.09 -4.08 2.94
CA CYS A 12 -11.29 -3.46 1.88
C CYS A 12 -11.56 -1.95 1.74
N ARG A 13 -12.82 -1.53 1.84
CA ARG A 13 -13.24 -0.13 1.73
C ARG A 13 -12.83 0.70 2.93
N TYR A 14 -12.90 0.16 4.14
CA TYR A 14 -12.77 0.97 5.35
C TYR A 14 -11.38 0.95 5.99
N PHE A 15 -10.51 -0.01 5.65
CA PHE A 15 -9.15 -0.04 6.21
C PHE A 15 -8.39 1.28 5.97
N ASN A 16 -8.37 1.76 4.72
CA ASN A 16 -7.71 3.03 4.34
C ASN A 16 -8.63 4.26 4.41
N ALA A 17 -9.87 4.09 4.88
CA ALA A 17 -10.81 5.21 5.00
C ALA A 17 -10.39 6.21 6.09
N SER A 18 -10.96 7.39 6.04
CA SER A 18 -10.76 8.38 7.09
C SER A 18 -11.31 7.87 8.43
N LYS A 19 -10.75 8.36 9.53
CA LYS A 19 -11.26 8.06 10.88
C LYS A 19 -12.75 8.39 11.01
N ALA A 20 -13.22 9.45 10.34
CA ALA A 20 -14.62 9.82 10.32
C ALA A 20 -15.48 8.75 9.64
N GLU A 21 -15.10 8.29 8.45
CA GLU A 21 -15.81 7.21 7.74
C GLU A 21 -15.80 5.89 8.53
N GLN A 22 -14.69 5.57 9.20
CA GLN A 22 -14.59 4.39 10.07
C GLN A 22 -15.55 4.51 11.27
N ALA A 23 -15.53 5.64 11.97
CA ALA A 23 -16.39 5.89 13.12
C ALA A 23 -17.88 5.91 12.73
N GLU A 24 -18.22 6.46 11.57
CA GLU A 24 -19.58 6.44 11.04
C GLU A 24 -20.06 5.00 10.78
N ARG A 25 -19.19 4.16 10.22
CA ARG A 25 -19.52 2.77 9.86
C ARG A 25 -19.53 1.81 11.05
N TYR A 26 -18.61 1.98 12.01
CA TYR A 26 -18.34 1.00 13.08
C TYR A 26 -18.52 1.54 14.50
N GLY A 27 -18.85 2.82 14.66
CA GLY A 27 -19.00 3.48 15.97
C GLY A 27 -17.68 3.89 16.63
N ALA A 28 -16.53 3.56 16.04
CA ALA A 28 -15.19 3.99 16.46
C ALA A 28 -14.22 3.98 15.27
N ASP A 29 -13.14 4.76 15.36
CA ASP A 29 -12.03 4.68 14.40
C ASP A 29 -11.06 3.54 14.75
N PHE A 30 -10.27 3.13 13.76
CA PHE A 30 -9.35 1.98 13.90
C PHE A 30 -8.02 2.34 14.59
N GLY A 31 -7.92 3.49 15.23
CA GLY A 31 -6.73 3.92 15.97
C GLY A 31 -5.60 4.34 15.05
N SER A 32 -4.43 3.70 15.19
CA SER A 32 -3.25 3.97 14.37
C SER A 32 -2.95 2.74 13.50
N LEU A 33 -3.26 2.86 12.21
CA LEU A 33 -2.96 1.84 11.21
C LEU A 33 -1.60 2.09 10.55
N ILE A 34 -1.08 1.05 9.90
CA ILE A 34 0.23 1.03 9.23
C ILE A 34 0.14 0.18 7.95
N LEU A 35 1.22 0.19 7.15
CA LEU A 35 1.36 -0.60 5.91
C LEU A 35 0.39 -0.17 4.81
N PHE A 36 0.10 1.12 4.76
CA PHE A 36 -0.87 1.72 3.85
C PHE A 36 -0.53 1.48 2.37
N GLN A 37 0.76 1.49 2.00
CA GLN A 37 1.19 1.18 0.63
C GLN A 37 0.82 -0.25 0.26
N GLY A 38 1.07 -1.21 1.16
CA GLY A 38 0.67 -2.61 0.96
C GLY A 38 -0.84 -2.81 0.94
N HIS A 39 -1.59 -2.04 1.73
CA HIS A 39 -3.06 -2.11 1.80
C HIS A 39 -3.76 -1.30 0.69
N SER A 40 -3.04 -0.52 -0.12
CA SER A 40 -3.60 0.16 -1.29
C SER A 40 -4.31 -0.80 -2.25
N ARG A 41 -3.85 -2.06 -2.33
CA ARG A 41 -4.49 -3.12 -3.11
C ARG A 41 -5.90 -3.47 -2.65
N LEU A 42 -6.24 -3.22 -1.38
CA LEU A 42 -7.60 -3.37 -0.87
C LEU A 42 -8.53 -2.29 -1.42
N ASP A 43 -8.06 -1.04 -1.47
CA ASP A 43 -8.79 0.05 -2.12
C ASP A 43 -8.99 -0.26 -3.62
N ALA A 44 -7.95 -0.78 -4.28
CA ALA A 44 -8.02 -1.16 -5.69
C ALA A 44 -9.08 -2.24 -5.94
N TYR A 45 -9.08 -3.28 -5.11
CA TYR A 45 -10.08 -4.33 -5.16
C TYR A 45 -11.50 -3.78 -4.95
N ALA A 46 -11.71 -2.98 -3.89
CA ALA A 46 -13.01 -2.38 -3.61
C ALA A 46 -13.48 -1.44 -4.74
N ALA A 47 -12.56 -0.71 -5.38
CA ALA A 47 -12.85 0.18 -6.51
C ALA A 47 -13.37 -0.60 -7.73
N VAL A 48 -12.71 -1.70 -8.11
CA VAL A 48 -13.16 -2.55 -9.23
C VAL A 48 -14.52 -3.16 -8.95
N ARG A 49 -14.77 -3.59 -7.71
CA ARG A 49 -16.03 -4.22 -7.33
C ARG A 49 -17.22 -3.28 -7.31
N THR A 50 -17.01 -2.03 -6.92
CA THR A 50 -18.09 -1.03 -6.74
C THR A 50 -18.20 -0.03 -7.89
N GLY A 51 -17.17 0.07 -8.74
CA GLY A 51 -17.04 1.15 -9.72
C GLY A 51 -16.72 2.52 -9.09
N ASP A 52 -16.41 2.58 -7.80
CA ASP A 52 -16.14 3.84 -7.08
C ASP A 52 -14.79 4.43 -7.50
N ARG A 53 -14.85 5.51 -8.28
CA ARG A 53 -13.66 6.22 -8.77
C ARG A 53 -12.82 6.82 -7.65
N LYS A 54 -13.43 7.20 -6.52
CA LYS A 54 -12.68 7.77 -5.39
C LYS A 54 -11.81 6.71 -4.71
N LEU A 55 -12.28 5.46 -4.66
CA LEU A 55 -11.47 4.35 -4.18
C LEU A 55 -10.28 4.06 -5.11
N ALA A 56 -10.47 4.17 -6.42
CA ALA A 56 -9.36 4.01 -7.36
C ALA A 56 -8.29 5.11 -7.19
N GLU A 57 -8.72 6.37 -7.06
CA GLU A 57 -7.83 7.50 -6.78
C GLU A 57 -7.09 7.31 -5.45
N ARG A 58 -7.81 6.88 -4.40
CA ARG A 58 -7.22 6.61 -3.08
C ARG A 58 -6.22 5.47 -3.12
N ALA A 59 -6.48 4.41 -3.89
CA ALA A 59 -5.55 3.30 -4.05
C ALA A 59 -4.18 3.80 -4.55
N TRP A 60 -4.16 4.56 -5.65
CA TRP A 60 -2.92 5.14 -6.17
C TRP A 60 -2.29 6.16 -5.22
N GLN A 61 -3.10 7.00 -4.57
CA GLN A 61 -2.62 7.93 -3.56
C GLN A 61 -1.91 7.19 -2.40
N LYS A 62 -2.50 6.11 -1.89
CA LYS A 62 -1.89 5.31 -0.81
C LYS A 62 -0.66 4.57 -1.31
N PHE A 63 -0.64 4.11 -2.56
CA PHE A 63 0.55 3.49 -3.12
C PHE A 63 1.72 4.47 -3.22
N TYR A 64 1.51 5.68 -3.72
CA TYR A 64 2.58 6.66 -3.98
C TYR A 64 2.94 7.54 -2.79
N ASP A 65 1.97 7.93 -1.96
CA ASP A 65 2.14 8.90 -0.88
C ASP A 65 1.54 8.43 0.45
N SER A 66 2.06 7.32 0.96
CA SER A 66 1.84 6.90 2.35
C SER A 66 3.14 6.47 3.05
N ASP A 67 3.31 5.17 3.29
CA ASP A 67 4.49 4.52 3.84
C ASP A 67 5.20 3.65 2.79
N GLY A 68 6.15 2.81 3.23
CA GLY A 68 6.94 1.95 2.35
C GLY A 68 7.87 2.74 1.43
N TYR A 69 7.94 2.32 0.16
CA TYR A 69 8.86 2.94 -0.82
C TYR A 69 8.19 4.07 -1.57
N LYS A 70 8.65 5.30 -1.33
CA LYS A 70 8.29 6.46 -2.12
C LYS A 70 9.09 6.50 -3.43
N GLU A 71 8.57 7.19 -4.44
CA GLU A 71 9.31 7.43 -5.69
C GLU A 71 10.61 8.22 -5.45
N SER A 72 10.62 9.07 -4.42
CA SER A 72 11.80 9.82 -3.99
C SER A 72 12.82 9.00 -3.19
N ALA A 73 12.57 7.71 -2.93
CA ALA A 73 13.54 6.83 -2.30
C ALA A 73 14.80 6.70 -3.19
N PRO A 74 15.95 6.29 -2.63
CA PRO A 74 17.21 6.31 -3.38
C PRO A 74 17.25 5.43 -4.64
N TRP A 75 16.46 4.33 -4.70
CA TRP A 75 16.38 3.38 -5.82
C TRP A 75 17.75 2.92 -6.37
N LYS A 76 18.75 2.84 -5.49
CA LYS A 76 20.12 2.45 -5.80
C LYS A 76 20.75 1.72 -4.63
N THR A 77 21.80 0.97 -4.93
CA THR A 77 22.73 0.42 -3.95
C THR A 77 23.97 1.30 -3.84
N GLU A 78 24.63 1.26 -2.69
CA GLU A 78 25.92 1.90 -2.45
C GLU A 78 26.99 0.85 -2.21
N LYS A 79 28.20 1.08 -2.72
CA LYS A 79 29.33 0.18 -2.46
C LYS A 79 29.85 0.40 -1.05
N ILE A 80 30.15 -0.70 -0.35
CA ILE A 80 30.76 -0.68 0.97
C ILE A 80 32.09 -1.42 0.95
N SER A 81 33.06 -0.92 1.72
CA SER A 81 34.38 -1.52 1.89
C SER A 81 34.95 -1.16 3.27
N GLY A 82 36.15 -1.66 3.60
CA GLY A 82 36.81 -1.36 4.87
C GLY A 82 37.07 0.14 5.08
N PRO A 83 37.02 0.64 6.33
CA PRO A 83 36.79 -0.09 7.58
C PRO A 83 35.31 -0.34 7.93
N THR A 84 34.36 0.13 7.10
CA THR A 84 32.90 0.04 7.39
C THR A 84 32.35 -1.38 7.24
N ALA A 85 33.00 -2.23 6.44
CA ALA A 85 32.64 -3.63 6.25
C ALA A 85 33.87 -4.54 6.26
N LEU A 86 33.72 -5.77 6.78
CA LEU A 86 34.80 -6.77 6.80
C LEU A 86 35.18 -7.25 5.39
N VAL A 87 34.20 -7.36 4.50
CA VAL A 87 34.37 -7.73 3.09
C VAL A 87 33.65 -6.70 2.24
N ALA A 88 34.25 -6.32 1.11
CA ALA A 88 33.63 -5.38 0.18
C ALA A 88 32.32 -5.94 -0.38
N GLY A 89 31.32 -5.08 -0.54
CA GLY A 89 29.98 -5.46 -0.98
C GLY A 89 29.16 -4.27 -1.45
N SER A 90 27.85 -4.42 -1.44
CA SER A 90 26.92 -3.33 -1.69
C SER A 90 25.73 -3.42 -0.75
N GLU A 91 25.18 -2.28 -0.38
CA GLU A 91 24.02 -2.19 0.50
C GLU A 91 22.99 -1.22 -0.05
N ALA A 92 21.76 -1.38 0.41
CA ALA A 92 20.70 -0.40 0.26
C ALA A 92 20.03 -0.29 1.63
N THR A 93 20.59 0.55 2.51
CA THR A 93 20.14 0.68 3.91
C THR A 93 18.69 1.14 4.04
N TRP A 94 18.13 1.71 2.98
CA TRP A 94 16.74 2.12 2.85
C TRP A 94 15.78 0.96 2.48
N VAL A 95 16.29 -0.24 2.16
CA VAL A 95 15.51 -1.42 1.77
C VAL A 95 15.24 -2.31 2.98
N SER A 96 13.97 -2.62 3.20
CA SER A 96 13.47 -3.66 4.10
C SER A 96 12.73 -4.75 3.31
N THR A 97 12.91 -6.02 3.68
CA THR A 97 12.19 -7.15 3.05
C THR A 97 10.67 -6.99 3.11
N ASN A 98 10.15 -6.44 4.22
CA ASN A 98 8.71 -6.23 4.38
C ASN A 98 8.17 -5.21 3.38
N ASP A 99 8.86 -4.06 3.27
CA ASP A 99 8.47 -3.00 2.34
C ASP A 99 8.60 -3.49 0.90
N THR A 100 9.66 -4.26 0.58
CA THR A 100 9.84 -4.85 -0.76
C THR A 100 8.67 -5.77 -1.13
N ALA A 101 8.27 -6.66 -0.21
CA ALA A 101 7.19 -7.61 -0.48
C ALA A 101 5.85 -6.90 -0.67
N LEU A 102 5.53 -5.94 0.20
CA LEU A 102 4.29 -5.17 0.13
C LEU A 102 4.24 -4.25 -1.09
N TYR A 103 5.33 -3.55 -1.40
CA TYR A 103 5.46 -2.72 -2.60
C TYR A 103 5.23 -3.55 -3.86
N GLY A 104 5.90 -4.71 -3.97
CA GLY A 104 5.80 -5.59 -5.13
C GLY A 104 4.39 -6.11 -5.37
N LEU A 105 3.72 -6.62 -4.31
CA LEU A 105 2.34 -7.10 -4.42
C LEU A 105 1.38 -5.97 -4.76
N ALA A 106 1.49 -4.82 -4.08
CA ALA A 106 0.64 -3.67 -4.35
C ALA A 106 0.82 -3.17 -5.79
N ALA A 107 2.05 -3.03 -6.29
CA ALA A 107 2.31 -2.59 -7.66
C ALA A 107 1.66 -3.52 -8.69
N ILE A 108 1.84 -4.84 -8.54
CA ILE A 108 1.25 -5.84 -9.46
C ILE A 108 -0.28 -5.78 -9.43
N GLU A 109 -0.88 -5.80 -8.23
CA GLU A 109 -2.34 -5.81 -8.09
C GLU A 109 -2.97 -4.50 -8.57
N LEU A 110 -2.39 -3.34 -8.25
CA LEU A 110 -2.92 -2.04 -8.70
C LEU A 110 -2.81 -1.89 -10.21
N LEU A 111 -1.69 -2.27 -10.82
CA LEU A 111 -1.57 -2.25 -12.29
C LEU A 111 -2.59 -3.17 -12.96
N SER A 112 -2.82 -4.35 -12.38
CA SER A 112 -3.80 -5.31 -12.92
C SER A 112 -5.25 -4.84 -12.79
N LEU A 113 -5.58 -4.12 -11.72
CA LEU A 113 -6.96 -3.74 -11.40
C LEU A 113 -7.32 -2.33 -11.89
N LEU A 114 -6.36 -1.41 -11.87
CA LEU A 114 -6.54 0.03 -12.06
C LEU A 114 -5.47 0.67 -12.94
N GLY A 115 -4.73 -0.11 -13.74
CA GLY A 115 -3.67 0.40 -14.61
C GLY A 115 -4.16 1.43 -15.64
N ASP A 116 -5.42 1.35 -16.07
CA ASP A 116 -6.08 2.33 -16.94
C ASP A 116 -6.36 3.69 -16.26
N ARG A 117 -6.13 3.76 -14.94
CA ARG A 117 -6.42 4.92 -14.08
C ARG A 117 -5.21 5.34 -13.25
N MET A 118 -4.01 4.97 -13.68
CA MET A 118 -2.79 5.52 -13.10
C MET A 118 -2.78 7.04 -13.23
N PRO A 119 -2.32 7.77 -12.19
CA PRO A 119 -2.19 9.23 -12.22
C PRO A 119 -1.14 9.72 -13.22
#